data_AF-A0A522WJH7-F1
#
_entry.id   AF-A0A522WJH7-F1
#
_cell.length_a   1.000
_cell.length_b   1.000
_cell.length_c   1.000
_cell.angle_alpha   90.00
_cell.angle_beta   90.00
_cell.angle_gamma   90.00
#
_symmetry.space_group_name_H-M   'P 1'
#
loop_
_entity.id
_entity.type
_entity.pdbx_description
1 polymer ?
#
loop_
_entity_poly.entity_id
_entity_poly.type
_entity_poly.pdbx_seq_one_letter_code
_entity_poly.pdbx_strand_id
1 'polypeptide(L)'
;MFKESAIEYRQKGYEAQGAGMLGEALIFYQKAIQMDPMQAAVYNDIGVIYEMQGEVESAEQAYFMSANIDPGYVKAYFNLAQLYEGEGDLWRASEQWIKVTEASDREDPM
;
A
#
# COMPACT_ATOMS: atom_id res chain seq x y z
N MET A 1 24.75 -16.06 10.23
CA MET A 1 24.41 -15.05 9.21
C MET A 1 22.91 -14.82 9.34
N PHE A 2 22.50 -13.76 10.03
CA PHE A 2 21.09 -13.40 10.13
C PHE A 2 20.70 -12.84 8.76
N LYS A 3 19.92 -13.59 7.98
CA LYS A 3 19.31 -13.05 6.76
C LYS A 3 18.22 -12.10 7.21
N GLU A 4 18.29 -10.85 6.77
CA GLU A 4 17.28 -9.85 7.11
C GLU A 4 15.90 -10.33 6.65
N SER A 5 14.89 -10.13 7.49
CA SER A 5 13.52 -10.57 7.21
C SER A 5 12.77 -9.57 6.34
N ALA A 6 11.67 -10.02 5.74
CA ALA A 6 10.81 -9.16 4.94
C ALA A 6 10.27 -7.95 5.73
N ILE A 7 10.03 -8.12 7.04
CA ILE A 7 9.59 -7.08 7.96
C ILE A 7 10.70 -6.04 8.19
N GLU A 8 11.95 -6.48 8.37
CA GLU A 8 13.09 -5.58 8.57
C GLU A 8 13.35 -4.72 7.32
N TYR A 9 13.27 -5.31 6.13
CA TYR A 9 13.38 -4.54 4.89
C TYR A 9 12.23 -3.55 4.73
N ARG A 10 10.99 -3.94 5.07
CA ARG A 10 9.87 -2.99 5.07
C ARG A 10 10.14 -1.83 6.04
N GLN A 11 10.62 -2.11 7.24
CA GLN A 11 10.91 -1.07 8.23
C GLN A 11 11.96 -0.07 7.73
N LYS A 12 13.04 -0.55 7.12
CA LYS A 12 14.05 0.33 6.49
C LYS A 12 13.45 1.16 5.36
N GLY A 13 12.58 0.58 4.55
CA GLY A 13 11.85 1.30 3.50
C GLY A 13 10.98 2.42 4.07
N TYR A 14 10.28 2.14 5.16
CA TYR A 14 9.43 3.10 5.85
C TYR A 14 10.23 4.27 6.44
N GLU A 15 11.38 3.99 7.05
CA GLU A 15 12.30 5.01 7.56
C GLU A 15 12.87 5.88 6.44
N ALA A 16 13.33 5.26 5.33
CA ALA A 16 13.83 5.99 4.16
C ALA A 16 12.73 6.86 3.52
N GLN A 17 11.49 6.38 3.46
CA GLN A 17 10.34 7.13 2.99
C GLN A 17 10.07 8.35 3.88
N GLY A 18 10.07 8.17 5.21
CA GLY A 18 9.92 9.28 6.16
C GLY A 18 11.04 10.32 6.05
N ALA A 19 12.24 9.92 5.62
CA ALA A 19 13.36 10.82 5.33
C ALA A 19 13.29 11.47 3.93
N GLY A 20 12.26 11.17 3.13
CA GLY A 20 12.11 11.67 1.75
C GLY A 20 13.02 10.98 0.73
N MET A 21 13.74 9.92 1.12
CA MET A 21 14.63 9.14 0.25
C MET A 21 13.83 8.09 -0.54
N LEU A 22 12.90 8.54 -1.38
CA LEU A 22 11.89 7.70 -2.04
C LEU A 22 12.49 6.56 -2.88
N GLY A 23 13.59 6.82 -3.60
CA GLY A 23 14.27 5.79 -4.39
C GLY A 23 14.90 4.68 -3.53
N GLU A 24 15.45 5.04 -2.38
CA GLU A 24 16.01 4.06 -1.43
C GLU A 24 14.90 3.26 -0.74
N ALA A 25 13.80 3.92 -0.40
CA ALA A 25 12.62 3.27 0.14
C ALA A 25 12.08 2.18 -0.80
N LEU A 26 11.95 2.48 -2.10
CA LEU A 26 11.54 1.48 -3.11
C LEU A 26 12.51 0.29 -3.19
N ILE A 27 13.81 0.50 -3.08
CA ILE A 27 14.80 -0.60 -3.06
C ILE A 27 14.56 -1.51 -1.85
N PHE A 28 14.32 -0.93 -0.68
CA PHE A 28 14.04 -1.70 0.53
C PHE A 28 12.70 -2.45 0.44
N TYR A 29 11.64 -1.80 -0.07
CA TYR A 29 10.36 -2.47 -0.29
C TYR A 29 10.45 -3.60 -1.32
N GLN A 30 11.23 -3.45 -2.39
CA GLN A 30 11.50 -4.53 -3.34
C GLN A 30 12.21 -5.72 -2.67
N LYS A 31 13.17 -5.46 -1.78
CA LYS A 31 13.80 -6.53 -0.99
C LYS A 31 12.78 -7.19 -0.05
N ALA A 32 11.89 -6.42 0.57
CA ALA A 32 10.82 -6.97 1.39
C ALA A 32 9.91 -7.91 0.58
N ILE A 33 9.51 -7.52 -0.64
CA ILE A 33 8.71 -8.34 -1.56
C ILE A 33 9.47 -9.61 -1.98
N GLN A 34 10.77 -9.53 -2.25
CA GLN A 34 11.58 -10.70 -2.59
C GLN A 34 11.65 -11.73 -1.46
N MET A 35 11.59 -11.26 -0.21
CA MET A 35 11.60 -12.12 0.97
C MET A 35 10.21 -12.68 1.29
N ASP A 36 9.17 -11.86 1.17
CA ASP A 36 7.77 -12.24 1.33
C ASP A 36 6.86 -11.39 0.43
N PRO A 37 6.34 -11.97 -0.68
CA PRO A 37 5.46 -11.26 -1.60
C PRO A 37 4.01 -11.15 -1.11
N MET A 38 3.65 -11.74 0.04
CA MET A 38 2.29 -11.71 0.59
C MET A 38 2.10 -10.63 1.66
N GLN A 39 3.02 -9.68 1.77
CA GLN A 39 2.86 -8.54 2.68
C GLN A 39 2.10 -7.39 2.00
N ALA A 40 0.77 -7.39 2.13
CA ALA A 40 -0.10 -6.33 1.59
C ALA A 40 0.43 -4.92 1.91
N ALA A 41 0.81 -4.70 3.17
CA ALA A 41 1.28 -3.41 3.64
C ALA A 41 2.51 -2.86 2.87
N VAL A 42 3.41 -3.71 2.35
CA VAL A 42 4.54 -3.27 1.53
C VAL A 42 4.07 -2.68 0.20
N TYR A 43 3.07 -3.32 -0.44
CA TYR A 43 2.50 -2.81 -1.68
C TYR A 43 1.75 -1.50 -1.45
N ASN A 44 1.07 -1.36 -0.33
CA ASN A 44 0.48 -0.08 0.06
C ASN A 44 1.54 1.00 0.24
N ASP A 45 2.63 0.71 0.96
CA ASP A 45 3.72 1.66 1.19
C ASP A 45 4.40 2.08 -0.14
N ILE A 46 4.54 1.17 -1.10
CA ILE A 46 4.99 1.47 -2.48
C ILE A 46 4.01 2.39 -3.21
N GLY A 47 2.70 2.13 -3.09
CA GLY A 47 1.67 2.96 -3.72
C GLY A 47 1.74 4.42 -3.26
N VAL A 48 1.96 4.64 -1.96
CA VAL A 48 2.16 5.99 -1.40
C VAL A 48 3.36 6.68 -2.04
N ILE A 49 4.45 5.96 -2.27
CA ILE A 49 5.63 6.55 -2.94
C ILE A 49 5.30 6.96 -4.37
N TYR A 50 4.62 6.11 -5.15
CA TYR A 50 4.25 6.44 -6.52
C TYR A 50 3.28 7.63 -6.58
N GLU A 51 2.34 7.72 -5.64
CA GLU A 51 1.43 8.85 -5.53
C GLU A 51 2.20 10.15 -5.22
N MET A 52 3.16 10.12 -4.29
CA MET A 52 4.05 11.27 -4.01
C MET A 52 4.88 11.71 -5.23
N GLN A 53 5.14 10.80 -6.16
CA GLN A 53 5.84 11.07 -7.42
C GLN A 53 4.91 11.51 -8.56
N GLY A 54 3.60 11.47 -8.36
CA GLY A 54 2.59 11.74 -9.39
C GLY A 54 2.39 10.60 -10.39
N GLU A 55 2.94 9.41 -10.11
CA GLU A 55 2.82 8.21 -10.93
C GLU A 55 1.51 7.47 -10.59
N VAL A 56 0.37 8.10 -10.90
CA VAL A 56 -0.96 7.69 -10.44
C VAL A 56 -1.31 6.26 -10.82
N GLU A 57 -1.05 5.85 -12.05
CA GLU A 57 -1.33 4.49 -12.55
C GLU A 57 -0.52 3.43 -11.77
N SER A 58 0.73 3.75 -11.41
CA SER A 58 1.58 2.86 -10.62
C SER A 58 1.12 2.78 -9.15
N ALA A 59 0.64 3.90 -8.60
CA ALA A 59 0.06 3.95 -7.27
C ALA A 59 -1.21 3.08 -7.19
N GLU A 60 -2.12 3.26 -8.16
CA GLU A 60 -3.35 2.48 -8.28
C GLU A 60 -3.05 0.97 -8.30
N GLN A 61 -2.13 0.53 -9.17
CA GLN A 61 -1.74 -0.88 -9.25
C GLN A 61 -1.17 -1.41 -7.92
N ALA A 62 -0.32 -0.63 -7.25
CA ALA A 62 0.28 -1.04 -5.98
C ALA A 62 -0.78 -1.17 -4.87
N TYR A 63 -1.70 -0.22 -4.76
CA TYR A 63 -2.81 -0.31 -3.81
C TYR A 63 -3.75 -1.48 -4.12
N PHE A 64 -4.06 -1.74 -5.39
CA PHE A 64 -4.84 -2.92 -5.77
C PHE A 64 -4.16 -4.23 -5.40
N MET A 65 -2.85 -4.34 -5.59
CA MET A 65 -2.09 -5.51 -5.16
C MET A 65 -2.18 -5.70 -3.65
N SER A 66 -2.08 -4.62 -2.87
CA SER A 66 -2.27 -4.67 -1.42
C SER A 66 -3.67 -5.21 -1.06
N ALA A 67 -4.72 -4.68 -1.67
CA ALA A 67 -6.10 -5.09 -1.42
C ALA A 67 -6.39 -6.54 -1.89
N ASN A 68 -5.70 -7.01 -2.92
CA ASN A 68 -5.85 -8.38 -3.41
C ASN A 68 -5.14 -9.40 -2.51
N ILE A 69 -3.98 -9.03 -1.96
CA ILE A 69 -3.24 -9.87 -1.01
C ILE A 69 -3.99 -9.99 0.32
N ASP A 70 -4.47 -8.86 0.84
CA ASP A 70 -5.26 -8.81 2.06
C ASP A 70 -6.52 -7.96 1.85
N PRO A 71 -7.67 -8.61 1.56
CA PRO A 71 -8.97 -7.94 1.43
C PRO A 71 -9.50 -7.31 2.72
N GLY A 72 -8.84 -7.51 3.87
CA GLY A 72 -9.10 -6.82 5.12
C GLY A 72 -8.23 -5.57 5.32
N TYR A 73 -7.24 -5.31 4.46
CA TYR A 73 -6.30 -4.21 4.64
C TYR A 73 -6.92 -2.86 4.28
N VAL A 74 -7.64 -2.27 5.24
CA VAL A 74 -8.45 -1.05 5.09
C VAL A 74 -7.69 0.10 4.41
N LYS A 75 -6.39 0.27 4.72
CA LYS A 75 -5.57 1.36 4.16
C LYS A 75 -5.46 1.31 2.62
N ALA A 76 -5.47 0.13 2.02
CA ALA A 76 -5.39 0.01 0.57
C ALA A 76 -6.63 0.61 -0.11
N TYR A 77 -7.83 0.27 0.39
CA TYR A 77 -9.09 0.81 -0.13
C TYR A 77 -9.21 2.31 0.15
N PHE A 78 -8.78 2.76 1.33
CA PHE A 78 -8.74 4.18 1.68
C PHE A 78 -7.87 4.98 0.70
N ASN A 79 -6.68 4.47 0.38
CA ASN A 79 -5.78 5.14 -0.54
C ASN A 79 -6.29 5.11 -1.99
N LEU A 80 -6.86 4.00 -2.46
CA LEU A 80 -7.53 3.97 -3.77
C LEU A 80 -8.69 4.97 -3.85
N ALA A 81 -9.50 5.09 -2.78
CA ALA A 81 -10.60 6.03 -2.73
C ALA A 81 -10.12 7.47 -2.88
N GLN A 82 -9.10 7.87 -2.09
CA GLN A 82 -8.52 9.20 -2.18
C GLN A 82 -7.86 9.47 -3.56
N LEU A 83 -7.19 8.46 -4.12
CA LEU A 83 -6.58 8.57 -5.45
C LEU A 83 -7.64 8.91 -6.50
N TYR A 84 -8.76 8.18 -6.52
CA TYR A 84 -9.87 8.42 -7.44
C TYR A 84 -10.60 9.74 -7.18
N GLU A 85 -10.73 10.17 -5.92
CA GLU A 85 -11.26 11.51 -5.61
C GLU A 85 -10.38 12.62 -6.18
N GLY A 86 -9.05 12.46 -6.08
CA GLY A 86 -8.08 13.39 -6.66
C GLY A 86 -8.18 13.49 -8.18
N GLU A 87 -8.51 12.39 -8.86
CA GLU A 87 -8.78 12.35 -10.30
C GLU A 87 -10.18 12.83 -10.68
N GLY A 88 -11.09 12.93 -9.73
CA GLY A 88 -12.50 13.26 -9.95
C GLY A 88 -13.39 12.08 -10.37
N ASP A 89 -12.88 10.83 -10.34
CA ASP A 89 -13.67 9.62 -10.56
C ASP A 89 -14.43 9.23 -9.28
N LEU A 90 -15.49 9.99 -9.00
CA LEU A 90 -16.31 9.81 -7.81
C LEU A 90 -17.03 8.45 -7.78
N TRP A 91 -17.23 7.81 -8.94
CA TRP A 91 -17.84 6.49 -9.00
C TRP A 91 -16.89 5.45 -8.40
N ARG A 92 -15.66 5.37 -8.92
CA ARG A 92 -14.66 4.43 -8.39
C ARG A 92 -14.29 4.74 -6.95
N ALA A 93 -14.19 6.02 -6.58
CA ALA A 93 -13.98 6.42 -5.20
C ALA A 93 -15.07 5.84 -4.27
N SER A 94 -16.35 5.97 -4.66
CA SER A 94 -17.46 5.43 -3.88
C SER A 94 -17.40 3.91 -3.70
N GLU A 95 -16.98 3.18 -4.73
CA GLU A 95 -16.81 1.72 -4.65
C GLU A 95 -15.75 1.35 -3.60
N GLN A 96 -14.63 2.10 -3.54
CA GLN A 96 -13.57 1.84 -2.57
C GLN A 96 -13.96 2.26 -1.15
N TRP A 97 -14.72 3.34 -0.97
CA TRP A 97 -15.24 3.73 0.35
C TRP A 97 -16.21 2.69 0.94
N ILE A 98 -17.00 2.03 0.09
CA ILE A 98 -17.81 0.89 0.52
C ILE A 98 -16.90 -0.23 1.03
N LYS A 99 -15.80 -0.52 0.31
CA LYS A 99 -14.80 -1.52 0.74
C LYS A 99 -14.09 -1.15 2.05
N VAL A 100 -13.81 0.12 2.30
CA VAL A 100 -13.26 0.58 3.59
C VAL A 100 -14.20 0.18 4.74
N THR A 101 -15.51 0.43 4.59
CA THR A 101 -16.51 0.07 5.60
C THR A 101 -16.60 -1.46 5.76
N GLU A 102 -16.73 -2.19 4.65
CA GLU A 102 -16.81 -3.66 4.65
C GLU A 102 -15.57 -4.33 5.28
N ALA A 103 -14.38 -3.80 5.02
CA ALA A 103 -13.13 -4.32 5.57
C ALA A 103 -12.98 -3.99 7.06
N SER A 104 -13.41 -2.79 7.49
CA SER A 104 -13.38 -2.40 8.91
C SER A 104 -14.30 -3.25 9.77
N ASP A 105 -15.50 -3.59 9.27
CA ASP A 105 -16.45 -4.45 9.98
C ASP A 105 -15.97 -5.90 10.13
N ARG A 106 -14.97 -6.34 9.34
CA ARG A 106 -14.38 -7.68 9.44
C ARG A 106 -13.31 -7.80 10.53
N GLU A 107 -12.75 -6.68 11.00
CA GLU A 107 -11.74 -6.70 12.07
C GLU A 107 -12.34 -6.95 13.47
N ASP A 108 -13.67 -6.90 13.62
CA ASP A 108 -14.38 -7.11 14.88
C ASP A 108 -15.30 -8.36 14.82
N PRO A 109 -14.76 -9.59 14.82
CA PRO A 109 -15.57 -10.78 14.96
C PRO A 109 -16.07 -10.84 16.42
N MET A 110 -17.36 -10.59 16.62
CA MET A 110 -18.05 -10.87 17.89
C MET A 110 -17.83 -12.32 18.37
#